data_AF-C8PPN5-F1
#
_entry.id   AF-C8PPN5-F1
#
_cell.length_a   1.000
_cell.length_b   1.000
_cell.length_c   1.000
_cell.angle_alpha   90.00
_cell.angle_beta   90.00
_cell.angle_gamma   90.00
#
_symmetry.space_group_name_H-M   'P 1'
#
loop_
_entity.id
_entity.type
_entity.pdbx_description
1 polymer ?
#
loop_
_entity_poly.entity_id
_entity_poly.type
_entity_poly.pdbx_seq_one_letter_code
_entity_poly.pdbx_strand_id
1 'polypeptide(L)'
;CGADKLSIAGHSKGGNLALYAAGTAAASVQERIDRVFCFDGPGFAFDITQWDGFQAIIPKTASFIPQSSVVGVLLSYFPYYTVIKSSEANTLWQHDAFSWQIKRDEFVIHQEGRTKESYFAEKAVQTWLSRLDDTERKEFITTLFEVMFGTGAETLSELTANGLAHSLHILQELHTVDSERRKELFAVI
;
A
#
# COMPACT_ATOMS: atom_id res chain seq x y z
N CYS A 1 18.41 -16.02 -30.63
CA CYS A 1 18.80 -14.75 -29.99
C CYS A 1 18.45 -14.83 -28.52
N GLY A 2 19.46 -14.87 -27.64
CA GLY A 2 19.25 -14.78 -26.19
C GLY A 2 18.79 -13.38 -25.86
N ALA A 3 17.58 -13.25 -25.35
CA ALA A 3 17.10 -11.97 -24.84
C ALA A 3 17.42 -11.93 -23.34
N ASP A 4 18.15 -10.91 -22.90
CA ASP A 4 18.53 -10.77 -21.49
C ASP A 4 17.27 -10.78 -20.61
N LYS A 5 17.35 -11.54 -19.50
CA LYS A 5 16.33 -11.59 -18.47
C LYS A 5 16.19 -10.21 -17.81
N LEU A 6 14.96 -9.82 -17.51
CA LEU A 6 14.62 -8.55 -16.89
C LEU A 6 14.18 -8.76 -15.44
N SER A 7 14.67 -7.91 -14.55
CA SER A 7 14.14 -7.76 -13.20
C SER A 7 13.61 -6.35 -13.05
N ILE A 8 12.39 -6.22 -12.53
CA ILE A 8 11.72 -4.94 -12.28
C ILE A 8 11.52 -4.83 -10.78
N ALA A 9 11.77 -3.66 -10.21
CA ALA A 9 11.61 -3.44 -8.78
C ALA A 9 11.02 -2.07 -8.51
N GLY A 10 10.33 -1.93 -7.39
CA GLY A 10 9.90 -0.64 -6.92
C GLY A 10 9.46 -0.67 -5.47
N HIS A 11 9.64 0.46 -4.80
CA HIS A 11 9.19 0.70 -3.42
C HIS A 11 8.02 1.69 -3.40
N SER A 12 7.09 1.52 -2.46
CA SER A 12 5.95 2.43 -2.29
C SER A 12 5.11 2.53 -3.58
N LYS A 13 4.78 3.76 -4.02
CA LYS A 13 4.17 4.02 -5.34
C LYS A 13 4.96 3.39 -6.50
N GLY A 14 6.28 3.29 -6.38
CA GLY A 14 7.14 2.60 -7.34
C GLY A 14 6.87 1.09 -7.38
N GLY A 15 6.48 0.46 -6.28
CA GLY A 15 6.08 -0.96 -6.24
C GLY A 15 4.81 -1.20 -7.06
N ASN A 16 3.80 -0.35 -6.88
CA ASN A 16 2.59 -0.35 -7.73
C ASN A 16 2.97 -0.14 -9.22
N LEU A 17 3.81 0.85 -9.52
CA LEU A 17 4.21 1.14 -10.89
C LEU A 17 5.00 0.00 -11.54
N ALA A 18 5.90 -0.65 -10.79
CA ALA A 18 6.67 -1.81 -11.26
C ALA A 18 5.76 -2.95 -11.69
N LEU A 19 4.72 -3.22 -10.89
CA LEU A 19 3.73 -4.24 -11.17
C LEU A 19 2.82 -3.86 -12.33
N TYR A 20 2.39 -2.60 -12.39
CA TYR A 20 1.60 -2.10 -13.50
C TYR A 20 2.37 -2.20 -14.82
N ALA A 21 3.63 -1.75 -14.83
CA ALA A 21 4.50 -1.82 -16.00
C ALA A 21 4.73 -3.27 -16.44
N ALA A 22 4.95 -4.19 -15.49
CA ALA A 22 5.11 -5.61 -15.81
C ALA A 22 3.81 -6.21 -16.37
N GLY A 23 2.67 -5.99 -15.71
CA GLY A 23 1.37 -6.56 -16.07
C GLY A 23 0.78 -6.02 -17.36
N THR A 24 1.20 -4.82 -17.79
CA THR A 24 0.72 -4.16 -19.03
C THR A 24 1.74 -4.19 -20.18
N ALA A 25 2.96 -4.66 -19.95
CA ALA A 25 3.97 -4.78 -20.99
C ALA A 25 3.54 -5.75 -22.11
N ALA A 26 4.08 -5.55 -23.32
CA ALA A 26 3.89 -6.47 -24.42
C ALA A 26 4.36 -7.89 -24.06
N ALA A 27 3.72 -8.92 -24.62
CA ALA A 27 4.02 -10.32 -24.31
C ALA A 27 5.52 -10.68 -24.47
N SER A 28 6.18 -10.13 -25.49
CA SER A 28 7.62 -10.32 -25.74
C SER A 28 8.52 -9.73 -24.63
N VAL A 29 8.04 -8.72 -23.91
CA VAL A 29 8.71 -8.16 -22.73
C VAL A 29 8.39 -8.99 -21.50
N GLN A 30 7.12 -9.37 -21.30
CA GLN A 30 6.69 -10.20 -20.18
C GLN A 30 7.40 -11.57 -20.14
N GLU A 31 7.66 -12.16 -21.31
CA GLU A 31 8.43 -13.40 -21.44
C GLU A 31 9.86 -13.27 -20.89
N ARG A 32 10.46 -12.08 -21.05
CA ARG A 32 11.81 -11.78 -20.54
C ARG A 32 11.84 -11.43 -19.06
N ILE A 33 10.72 -11.03 -18.46
CA ILE A 33 10.65 -10.73 -17.03
C ILE A 33 10.88 -12.03 -16.26
N ASP A 34 11.94 -12.07 -15.48
CA ASP A 34 12.29 -13.17 -14.57
C ASP A 34 11.70 -12.94 -13.17
N ARG A 35 11.75 -11.68 -12.70
CA ARG A 35 11.25 -11.31 -11.38
C ARG A 35 10.70 -9.90 -11.34
N VAL A 36 9.63 -9.71 -10.57
CA VAL A 36 9.14 -8.40 -10.15
C VAL A 36 9.24 -8.28 -8.64
N PHE A 37 9.91 -7.26 -8.13
CA PHE A 37 10.03 -6.98 -6.70
C PHE A 37 9.11 -5.83 -6.33
N CYS A 38 8.13 -6.10 -5.46
CA CYS A 38 7.25 -5.10 -4.88
C CYS A 38 7.63 -4.91 -3.42
N PHE A 39 8.16 -3.72 -3.10
CA PHE A 39 8.55 -3.35 -1.75
C PHE A 39 7.50 -2.40 -1.18
N ASP A 40 6.62 -2.92 -0.32
CA ASP A 40 5.61 -2.15 0.39
C ASP A 40 4.74 -1.24 -0.51
N GLY A 41 4.39 -1.73 -1.70
CA GLY A 41 3.57 -1.01 -2.66
C GLY A 41 2.07 -1.06 -2.33
N PRO A 42 1.26 -0.06 -2.72
CA PRO A 42 -0.11 0.06 -2.23
C PRO A 42 -1.16 -0.89 -2.80
N GLY A 43 -0.81 -1.74 -3.76
CA GLY A 43 -1.80 -2.53 -4.50
C GLY A 43 -2.58 -1.69 -5.51
N PHE A 44 -3.75 -2.18 -5.95
CA PHE A 44 -4.53 -1.58 -7.04
C PHE A 44 -5.99 -1.35 -6.62
N ALA A 45 -6.66 -0.38 -7.27
CA ALA A 45 -8.09 -0.14 -7.06
C ALA A 45 -9.00 -1.22 -7.70
N PHE A 46 -8.41 -2.10 -8.52
CA PHE A 46 -9.08 -3.20 -9.21
C PHE A 46 -8.44 -4.54 -8.82
N ASP A 47 -9.18 -5.62 -8.98
CA ASP A 47 -8.66 -6.97 -8.77
C ASP A 47 -7.74 -7.37 -9.93
N ILE A 48 -6.43 -7.32 -9.68
CA ILE A 48 -5.40 -7.69 -10.66
C ILE A 48 -5.48 -9.16 -11.11
N THR A 49 -6.12 -10.05 -10.34
CA THR A 49 -6.23 -11.47 -10.70
C THR A 49 -7.18 -11.69 -11.88
N GLN A 50 -8.05 -10.72 -12.18
CA GLN A 50 -9.00 -10.77 -13.30
C GLN A 50 -8.38 -10.36 -14.65
N TRP A 51 -7.09 -10.00 -14.70
CA TRP A 51 -6.45 -9.44 -15.90
C TRP A 51 -5.31 -10.34 -16.39
N ASP A 52 -5.42 -10.84 -17.62
CA ASP A 52 -4.47 -11.80 -18.23
C ASP A 52 -3.00 -11.37 -18.10
N GLY A 53 -2.71 -10.10 -18.39
CA GLY A 53 -1.34 -9.58 -18.29
C GLY A 53 -0.77 -9.61 -16.87
N PHE A 54 -1.61 -9.43 -15.84
CA PHE A 54 -1.20 -9.53 -14.45
C PHE A 54 -1.11 -11.00 -13.99
N GLN A 55 -1.98 -11.88 -14.48
CA GLN A 55 -1.89 -13.32 -14.20
C GLN A 55 -0.54 -13.91 -14.63
N ALA A 56 0.03 -13.45 -15.74
CA ALA A 56 1.36 -13.86 -16.20
C ALA A 56 2.51 -13.38 -15.28
N ILE A 57 2.29 -12.31 -14.51
CA ILE A 57 3.31 -11.63 -13.71
C ILE A 57 3.21 -11.97 -12.22
N ILE A 58 2.02 -12.25 -11.70
CA ILE A 58 1.80 -12.61 -10.29
C ILE A 58 2.74 -13.76 -9.84
N PRO A 59 2.90 -14.87 -10.58
CA PRO A 59 3.82 -15.95 -10.20
C PRO A 59 5.31 -15.54 -10.18
N LYS A 60 5.64 -14.45 -10.88
CA LYS A 60 7.00 -13.88 -10.95
C LYS A 60 7.22 -12.77 -9.91
N THR A 61 6.20 -12.43 -9.13
CA THR A 61 6.24 -11.33 -8.17
C THR A 61 6.73 -11.82 -6.81
N ALA A 62 7.79 -11.18 -6.31
CA ALA A 62 8.20 -11.24 -4.92
C ALA A 62 7.75 -9.95 -4.23
N SER A 63 6.72 -10.06 -3.39
CA SER A 63 6.18 -8.93 -2.63
C SER A 63 6.63 -8.99 -1.17
N PHE A 64 7.07 -7.86 -0.62
CA PHE A 64 7.55 -7.72 0.75
C PHE A 64 6.89 -6.53 1.42
N ILE A 65 6.38 -6.73 2.64
CA ILE A 65 5.80 -5.68 3.47
C ILE A 65 6.35 -5.79 4.90
N PRO A 66 6.62 -4.68 5.61
CA PRO A 66 7.00 -4.72 7.02
C PRO A 66 5.86 -5.19 7.91
N GLN A 67 6.16 -5.66 9.13
CA GLN A 67 5.15 -6.25 10.01
C GLN A 67 3.99 -5.31 10.36
N SER A 68 4.24 -4.00 10.45
CA SER A 68 3.21 -2.98 10.71
C SER A 68 2.82 -2.18 9.47
N SER A 69 2.97 -2.75 8.27
CA SER A 69 2.68 -2.05 7.01
C SER A 69 1.27 -1.44 6.97
N VAL A 70 1.18 -0.18 6.55
CA VAL A 70 -0.07 0.49 6.17
C VAL A 70 -0.14 0.66 4.64
N VAL A 71 0.98 1.06 4.03
CA VAL A 71 1.03 1.29 2.58
C VAL A 71 0.86 -0.02 1.83
N GLY A 72 1.62 -1.06 2.16
CA GLY A 72 1.59 -2.37 1.51
C GLY A 72 0.27 -3.13 1.54
N VAL A 73 -0.74 -2.60 2.22
CA VAL A 73 -2.06 -3.22 2.41
C VAL A 73 -3.21 -2.24 2.15
N LEU A 74 -2.89 -1.11 1.51
CA LEU A 74 -3.82 0.02 1.35
C LEU A 74 -5.00 -0.30 0.41
N LEU A 75 -4.71 -0.96 -0.72
CA LEU A 75 -5.69 -1.28 -1.77
C LEU A 75 -5.77 -2.78 -2.01
N SER A 76 -6.41 -3.22 -3.10
CA SER A 76 -6.45 -4.63 -3.48
C SER A 76 -5.02 -5.14 -3.69
N TYR A 77 -4.62 -6.09 -2.86
CA TYR A 77 -3.26 -6.60 -2.79
C TYR A 77 -3.14 -8.03 -3.29
N PHE A 78 -1.91 -8.44 -3.59
CA PHE A 78 -1.59 -9.78 -4.07
C PHE A 78 -2.09 -10.86 -3.10
N PRO A 79 -2.47 -12.05 -3.61
CA PRO A 79 -2.80 -13.17 -2.75
C PRO A 79 -1.63 -13.62 -1.86
N TYR A 80 -0.39 -13.27 -2.22
CA TYR A 80 0.82 -13.67 -1.48
C TYR A 80 1.78 -12.49 -1.31
N TYR A 81 2.28 -12.32 -0.10
CA TYR A 81 3.35 -11.39 0.26
C TYR A 81 4.16 -11.96 1.43
N THR A 82 5.42 -11.54 1.54
CA THR A 82 6.30 -11.90 2.64
C THR A 82 6.31 -10.78 3.67
N VAL A 83 5.98 -11.11 4.92
CA VAL A 83 6.09 -10.15 6.02
C VAL A 83 7.53 -10.14 6.53
N ILE A 84 8.17 -8.98 6.54
CA ILE A 84 9.58 -8.80 6.93
C ILE A 84 9.68 -7.98 8.21
N LYS A 85 10.80 -8.15 8.93
CA LYS A 85 11.08 -7.39 10.15
C LYS A 85 11.59 -6.00 9.82
N SER A 86 10.97 -4.98 10.40
CA SER A 86 11.53 -3.64 10.56
C SER A 86 12.09 -3.45 11.97
N SER A 87 13.18 -2.70 12.11
CA SER A 87 13.70 -2.21 13.39
C SER A 87 12.97 -0.97 13.92
N GLU A 88 12.10 -0.37 13.11
CA GLU A 88 11.33 0.81 13.48
C GLU A 88 10.12 0.42 14.34
N ALA A 89 9.96 1.09 15.48
CA ALA A 89 8.86 0.85 16.40
C ALA A 89 7.58 1.57 15.93
N ASN A 90 7.74 2.68 15.24
CA ASN A 90 6.65 3.46 14.72
C ASN A 90 6.02 2.81 13.48
N THR A 91 4.71 2.55 13.53
CA THR A 91 3.92 1.90 12.48
C THR A 91 4.09 2.53 11.09
N LEU A 92 4.00 3.85 10.97
CA LEU A 92 4.09 4.53 9.66
C LEU A 92 5.51 4.53 9.12
N TRP A 93 6.49 4.65 10.01
CA TRP A 93 7.89 4.78 9.65
C TRP A 93 8.52 3.44 9.25
N GLN A 94 7.87 2.31 9.55
CA GLN A 94 8.25 1.03 8.97
C GLN A 94 8.17 1.02 7.43
N HIS A 95 7.46 1.98 6.81
CA HIS A 95 7.49 2.16 5.36
C HIS A 95 8.87 2.52 4.82
N ASP A 96 9.75 3.10 5.63
CA ASP A 96 11.13 3.35 5.26
C ASP A 96 11.89 2.03 5.13
N ALA A 97 12.30 1.72 3.90
CA ALA A 97 13.02 0.49 3.57
C ALA A 97 14.38 0.37 4.29
N PHE A 98 14.97 1.47 4.77
CA PHE A 98 16.21 1.44 5.55
C PHE A 98 16.02 0.87 6.96
N SER A 99 14.78 0.80 7.44
CA SER A 99 14.45 0.15 8.71
C SER A 99 14.37 -1.38 8.59
N TRP A 100 14.37 -1.94 7.37
CA TRP A 100 14.12 -3.36 7.15
C TRP A 100 15.35 -4.19 7.44
N GLN A 101 15.18 -5.19 8.29
CA GLN A 101 16.27 -6.06 8.73
C GLN A 101 16.64 -7.04 7.63
N ILE A 102 17.93 -7.08 7.33
CA ILE A 102 18.54 -8.00 6.38
C ILE A 102 19.55 -8.90 7.09
N LYS A 103 19.64 -10.16 6.65
CA LYS A 103 20.68 -11.09 7.05
C LYS A 103 21.38 -11.58 5.79
N ARG A 104 22.58 -11.06 5.54
CA ARG A 104 23.34 -11.23 4.29
C ARG A 104 22.58 -10.67 3.10
N ASP A 105 22.01 -11.54 2.28
CA ASP A 105 21.34 -11.29 1.01
C ASP A 105 19.82 -11.51 1.09
N GLU A 106 19.28 -11.78 2.29
CA GLU A 106 17.86 -12.05 2.51
C GLU A 106 17.25 -11.12 3.55
N PHE A 107 15.95 -10.83 3.41
CA PHE A 107 15.18 -10.18 4.46
C PHE A 107 14.96 -11.11 5.65
N VAL A 108 15.01 -10.56 6.86
CA VAL A 108 14.60 -11.28 8.05
C VAL A 108 13.08 -11.38 8.06
N ILE A 109 12.53 -12.59 7.93
CA ILE A 109 11.09 -12.84 7.91
C ILE A 109 10.49 -12.65 9.30
N HIS A 110 9.36 -11.94 9.39
CA HIS A 110 8.54 -11.83 10.59
C HIS A 110 7.49 -12.96 10.62
N GLN A 111 7.82 -14.06 11.31
CA GLN A 111 7.03 -15.31 11.28
C GLN A 111 5.63 -15.19 11.90
N GLU A 112 5.41 -14.20 12.77
CA GLU A 112 4.11 -13.96 13.41
C GLU A 112 3.09 -13.29 12.46
N GLY A 113 3.52 -12.91 11.25
CA GLY A 113 2.68 -12.21 10.29
C GLY A 113 2.57 -10.72 10.58
N ARG A 114 1.50 -10.08 10.10
CA ARG A 114 1.26 -8.65 10.30
C ARG A 114 0.80 -8.35 11.73
N THR A 115 1.14 -7.17 12.22
CA THR A 115 0.68 -6.67 13.51
C THR A 115 -0.81 -6.32 13.48
N LYS A 116 -1.43 -6.22 14.66
CA LYS A 116 -2.86 -5.88 14.77
C LYS A 116 -3.17 -4.50 14.21
N GLU A 117 -2.22 -3.58 14.37
CA GLU A 117 -2.26 -2.20 13.90
C GLU A 117 -2.30 -2.16 12.37
N SER A 118 -1.52 -3.01 11.69
CA SER A 118 -1.57 -3.14 10.22
C SER A 118 -2.94 -3.65 9.73
N TYR A 119 -3.48 -4.70 10.36
CA TYR A 119 -4.81 -5.21 10.02
C TYR A 119 -5.92 -4.19 10.28
N PHE A 120 -5.82 -3.43 11.37
CA PHE A 120 -6.76 -2.36 11.69
C PHE A 120 -6.71 -1.25 10.64
N ALA A 121 -5.51 -0.79 10.27
CA ALA A 121 -5.30 0.22 9.25
C ALA A 121 -5.88 -0.19 7.89
N GLU A 122 -5.59 -1.42 7.44
CA GLU A 122 -6.16 -1.98 6.21
C GLU A 122 -7.70 -1.92 6.23
N LYS A 123 -8.33 -2.41 7.30
CA LYS A 123 -9.79 -2.45 7.42
C LYS A 123 -10.40 -1.05 7.42
N ALA A 124 -9.79 -0.10 8.14
CA ALA A 124 -10.25 1.29 8.18
C ALA A 124 -10.20 1.92 6.79
N VAL A 125 -9.07 1.81 6.09
CA VAL A 125 -8.89 2.35 4.74
C VAL A 125 -9.85 1.70 3.74
N GLN A 126 -9.98 0.37 3.74
CA GLN A 126 -10.92 -0.32 2.84
C GLN A 126 -12.37 0.12 3.08
N THR A 127 -12.75 0.32 4.34
CA THR A 127 -14.10 0.81 4.69
C THR A 127 -14.33 2.21 4.14
N TRP A 128 -13.37 3.13 4.29
CA TRP A 128 -13.46 4.48 3.74
C TRP A 128 -13.55 4.44 2.22
N LEU A 129 -12.62 3.75 1.54
CA LEU A 129 -12.59 3.66 0.08
C LEU A 129 -13.87 3.02 -0.50
N SER A 130 -14.50 2.08 0.20
CA SER A 130 -15.75 1.45 -0.24
C SER A 130 -16.92 2.43 -0.41
N ARG A 131 -16.84 3.60 0.22
CA ARG A 131 -17.90 4.61 0.26
C ARG A 131 -17.66 5.79 -0.70
N LEU A 132 -16.51 5.81 -1.35
CA LEU A 132 -16.04 6.91 -2.19
C LEU A 132 -16.09 6.52 -3.67
N ASP A 133 -16.45 7.49 -4.52
CA ASP A 133 -16.31 7.38 -5.97
C ASP A 133 -14.85 7.56 -6.45
N ASP A 134 -14.58 7.42 -7.74
CA ASP A 134 -13.21 7.47 -8.26
C ASP A 134 -12.51 8.83 -8.07
N THR A 135 -13.28 9.93 -8.08
CA THR A 135 -12.73 11.28 -7.84
C THR A 135 -12.36 11.44 -6.38
N GLU A 136 -13.30 11.11 -5.49
CA GLU A 136 -13.13 11.18 -4.04
C GLU A 136 -12.02 10.23 -3.56
N ARG A 137 -11.91 9.03 -4.16
CA ARG A 137 -10.82 8.08 -3.85
C ARG A 137 -9.46 8.65 -4.19
N LYS A 138 -9.32 9.32 -5.33
CA LYS A 138 -8.07 9.95 -5.74
C LYS A 138 -7.66 11.02 -4.74
N GLU A 139 -8.59 11.89 -4.36
CA GLU A 139 -8.35 12.96 -3.39
C GLU A 139 -8.00 12.40 -2.01
N PHE A 140 -8.75 11.39 -1.55
CA PHE A 140 -8.49 10.70 -0.30
C PHE A 140 -7.09 10.07 -0.27
N ILE A 141 -6.73 9.27 -1.28
CA ILE A 141 -5.42 8.62 -1.35
C ILE A 141 -4.31 9.67 -1.42
N THR A 142 -4.46 10.69 -2.26
CA THR A 142 -3.46 11.77 -2.39
C THR A 142 -3.22 12.43 -1.04
N THR A 143 -4.30 12.80 -0.34
CA THR A 143 -4.22 13.45 0.96
C THR A 143 -3.63 12.52 2.02
N LEU A 144 -4.00 11.25 2.04
CA LEU A 144 -3.43 10.27 2.97
C LEU A 144 -1.92 10.15 2.79
N PHE A 145 -1.42 10.08 1.55
CA PHE A 145 0.02 10.08 1.28
C PHE A 145 0.69 11.40 1.67
N GLU A 146 0.06 12.54 1.42
CA GLU A 146 0.59 13.85 1.85
C GLU A 146 0.71 13.96 3.35
N VAL A 147 -0.26 13.45 4.12
CA VAL A 147 -0.17 13.49 5.58
C VAL A 147 0.85 12.47 6.10
N MET A 148 0.90 11.24 5.59
CA MET A 148 1.87 10.23 6.04
C MET A 148 3.33 10.64 5.80
N PHE A 149 3.60 11.43 4.75
CA PHE A 149 4.98 11.76 4.32
C PHE A 149 5.33 13.24 4.36
N GLY A 150 4.34 14.12 4.57
CA GLY A 150 4.51 15.57 4.59
C GLY A 150 4.27 16.20 5.97
N THR A 151 3.56 15.52 6.87
CA THR A 151 3.51 15.90 8.29
C THR A 151 4.30 14.86 9.07
N GLY A 152 5.00 15.27 10.13
CA GLY A 152 5.72 14.33 11.02
C GLY A 152 4.78 13.46 11.85
N ALA A 153 3.63 13.07 11.32
CA ALA A 153 2.65 12.23 12.00
C ALA A 153 3.27 10.87 12.30
N GLU A 154 3.10 10.42 13.53
CA GLU A 154 3.70 9.20 14.03
C GLU A 154 2.71 8.03 13.94
N THR A 155 1.40 8.28 13.91
CA THR A 155 0.43 7.18 13.87
C THR A 155 -0.80 7.46 12.98
N LEU A 156 -1.43 6.39 12.49
CA LEU A 156 -2.73 6.49 11.80
C LEU A 156 -3.85 6.99 12.74
N SER A 157 -3.70 6.78 14.05
CA SER A 157 -4.57 7.35 15.09
C SER A 157 -4.40 8.86 15.28
N GLU A 158 -3.21 9.41 15.06
CA GLU A 158 -3.00 10.86 15.04
C GLU A 158 -3.60 11.50 13.78
N LEU A 159 -3.64 10.75 12.68
CA LEU A 159 -4.39 11.10 11.48
C LEU A 159 -5.90 11.18 11.73
N THR A 160 -6.47 10.40 12.66
CA THR A 160 -7.89 10.48 13.00
C THR A 160 -8.20 11.49 14.12
N ALA A 161 -7.28 11.70 15.07
CA ALA A 161 -7.46 12.63 16.19
C ALA A 161 -7.01 14.08 15.89
N ASN A 162 -5.92 14.26 15.14
CA ASN A 162 -5.32 15.56 14.78
C ASN A 162 -5.37 15.86 13.27
N GLY A 163 -5.67 14.86 12.42
CA GLY A 163 -5.97 15.12 11.01
C GLY A 163 -7.17 16.05 10.83
N LEU A 164 -8.09 16.11 11.81
CA LEU A 164 -9.18 17.08 11.89
C LEU A 164 -8.74 18.56 11.92
N ALA A 165 -7.54 18.85 12.44
CA ALA A 165 -7.01 20.21 12.52
C ALA A 165 -6.30 20.65 11.24
N HIS A 166 -5.71 19.72 10.48
CA HIS A 166 -5.11 19.98 9.16
C HIS A 166 -6.09 19.76 8.00
N SER A 167 -7.21 19.09 8.27
CA SER A 167 -8.33 18.88 7.36
C SER A 167 -9.28 20.07 7.30
N LEU A 168 -8.84 21.33 7.34
CA LEU A 168 -9.79 22.39 7.02
C LEU A 168 -10.31 22.22 5.57
N HIS A 169 -9.47 21.63 4.69
CA HIS A 169 -9.82 21.27 3.32
C HIS A 169 -10.67 19.97 3.24
N ILE A 170 -10.30 18.90 3.95
CA ILE A 170 -11.08 17.63 3.94
C ILE A 170 -12.42 17.80 4.69
N LEU A 171 -12.50 18.66 5.71
CA LEU A 171 -13.76 19.01 6.40
C LEU A 171 -14.66 19.91 5.54
N GLN A 172 -14.10 20.76 4.68
CA GLN A 172 -14.86 21.57 3.74
C GLN A 172 -15.51 20.71 2.66
N GLU A 173 -14.87 19.63 2.22
CA GLU A 173 -15.49 18.66 1.31
C GLU A 173 -16.45 17.71 2.02
N LEU A 174 -16.16 17.30 3.26
CA LEU A 174 -17.11 16.54 4.10
C LEU A 174 -18.33 17.36 4.57
N HIS A 175 -18.38 18.67 4.29
CA HIS A 175 -19.54 19.52 4.57
C HIS A 175 -20.72 19.25 3.64
N THR A 176 -20.51 18.51 2.54
CA THR A 176 -21.57 18.00 1.65
C THR A 176 -22.05 16.59 2.07
N VAL A 177 -21.36 15.94 3.01
CA VAL A 177 -21.71 14.63 3.52
C VAL A 177 -22.48 14.76 4.84
N ASP A 178 -23.68 14.19 4.84
CA ASP A 178 -24.66 14.28 5.91
C ASP A 178 -24.08 13.92 7.29
N SER A 179 -24.56 14.64 8.31
CA SER A 179 -24.07 14.66 9.69
C SER A 179 -24.07 13.28 10.37
N GLU A 180 -24.97 12.37 9.97
CA GLU A 180 -25.04 11.01 10.51
C GLU A 180 -23.93 10.11 9.95
N ARG A 181 -23.50 10.33 8.71
CA ARG A 181 -22.42 9.53 8.08
C ARG A 181 -21.05 9.87 8.63
N ARG A 182 -20.87 11.12 9.08
CA ARG A 182 -19.69 11.56 9.85
C ARG A 182 -19.57 10.81 11.18
N LYS A 183 -20.67 10.64 11.93
CA LYS A 183 -20.64 9.90 13.21
C LYS A 183 -20.24 8.44 13.01
N GLU A 184 -20.74 7.76 11.98
CA GLU A 184 -20.35 6.38 11.69
C GLU A 184 -18.87 6.22 11.32
N LEU A 185 -18.29 7.20 10.63
CA LEU A 185 -16.86 7.21 10.26
C LEU A 185 -15.95 7.28 11.49
N PHE A 186 -16.37 8.02 12.53
CA PHE A 186 -15.62 8.21 13.77
C PHE A 186 -16.03 7.24 14.90
N ALA A 187 -17.16 6.53 14.78
CA ALA A 187 -17.62 5.54 15.76
C ALA A 187 -16.86 4.20 15.71
N VAL A 188 -15.96 4.02 14.74
CA VAL A 188 -15.06 2.86 14.63
C VAL A 188 -13.73 3.10 15.37
N ILE A 189 -13.60 4.25 16.04
CA ILE A 189 -12.49 4.60 16.95
C ILE A 189 -12.87 4.21 18.39
#